data_AF-A0AAU9C9U5-F1
#
_entry.id   AF-A0AAU9C9U5-F1
#
_cell.length_a   1.000
_cell.length_b   1.000
_cell.length_c   1.000
_cell.angle_alpha   90.00
_cell.angle_beta   90.00
_cell.angle_gamma   90.00
#
_symmetry.space_group_name_H-M   'P 1'
#
loop_
_entity.id
_entity.type
_entity.pdbx_description
1 polymer ?
#
loop_
_entity_poly.entity_id
_entity_poly.type
_entity_poly.pdbx_seq_one_letter_code
_entity_poly.pdbx_strand_id
1 'polypeptide(L)'
;MEVSMEREQVDYILVYFSYLMTSDEALALRHCTSSEKLATMTEGDREKMTPIYLSKGWLTDEKDALDLLKDGIDRFYQNVAERIMAEHADKVFMNKCPKCGRLARTPKARQCGHCGNEWR
;
A
#
# COMPACT_ATOMS: atom_id res chain seq x y z
N MET A 1 -17.54 14.55 -10.78
CA MET A 1 -16.07 14.45 -10.90
C MET A 1 -15.64 13.42 -9.87
N GLU A 2 -15.30 12.21 -10.30
CA GLU A 2 -14.67 11.24 -9.38
C GLU A 2 -13.32 11.83 -8.96
N VAL A 3 -13.22 12.23 -7.69
CA VAL A 3 -11.95 12.68 -7.12
C VAL A 3 -11.17 11.41 -6.78
N SER A 4 -10.46 10.87 -7.77
CA SER A 4 -9.45 9.84 -7.53
C SER A 4 -8.40 10.41 -6.59
N MET A 5 -8.08 9.68 -5.53
CA MET A 5 -7.07 10.13 -4.57
C MET A 5 -5.69 10.25 -5.25
N GLU A 6 -4.91 11.27 -4.87
CA GLU A 6 -3.59 11.50 -5.46
C GLU A 6 -2.62 10.35 -5.12
N ARG A 7 -1.75 9.97 -6.06
CA ARG A 7 -0.81 8.84 -5.87
C ARG A 7 0.02 8.96 -4.58
N GLU A 8 0.52 10.15 -4.27
CA GLU A 8 1.29 10.38 -3.04
C GLU A 8 0.48 10.07 -1.77
N GLN A 9 -0.82 10.36 -1.77
CA GLN A 9 -1.72 10.07 -0.65
C GLN A 9 -2.05 8.58 -0.56
N VAL A 10 -2.24 7.92 -1.70
CA VAL A 10 -2.43 6.46 -1.77
C VAL A 10 -1.24 5.75 -1.15
N ASP A 11 -0.03 6.09 -1.63
CA ASP A 11 1.22 5.50 -1.12
C ASP A 11 1.39 5.76 0.38
N TYR A 12 1.08 6.97 0.83
CA TYR A 12 1.14 7.33 2.24
C TYR A 12 0.21 6.47 3.11
N ILE A 13 -1.03 6.25 2.66
CA ILE A 13 -2.01 5.43 3.37
C ILE A 13 -1.56 3.97 3.40
N LEU A 14 -1.18 3.41 2.26
CA LEU A 14 -0.76 2.01 2.17
C LEU A 14 0.49 1.73 3.01
N VAL A 15 1.45 2.65 3.06
CA VAL A 15 2.67 2.46 3.84
C VAL A 15 2.41 2.59 5.34
N TYR A 16 1.75 3.66 5.78
CA TYR A 16 1.67 3.99 7.21
C TYR A 16 0.40 3.51 7.91
N PHE A 17 -0.64 3.18 7.14
CA PHE A 17 -1.94 2.76 7.65
C PHE A 17 -2.34 1.37 7.12
N SER A 18 -1.39 0.58 6.61
CA SER A 18 -1.62 -0.82 6.21
C SER A 18 -2.21 -1.71 7.31
N TYR A 19 -2.03 -1.36 8.58
CA TYR A 19 -2.65 -2.07 9.70
C TYR A 19 -4.20 -1.95 9.72
N LEU A 20 -4.77 -1.06 8.91
CA LEU A 20 -6.21 -0.90 8.70
C LEU A 20 -6.73 -1.70 7.49
N MET A 21 -5.87 -2.44 6.80
CA MET A 21 -6.28 -3.35 5.73
C MET A 21 -7.10 -4.52 6.29
N THR A 22 -8.00 -5.05 5.46
CA THR A 22 -8.64 -6.33 5.76
C THR A 22 -7.64 -7.48 5.62
N SER A 23 -8.01 -8.67 6.09
CA SER A 23 -7.20 -9.88 5.88
C SER A 23 -6.91 -10.12 4.40
N ASP A 24 -7.90 -9.92 3.55
CA ASP A 24 -7.84 -10.26 2.13
C ASP A 24 -7.03 -9.23 1.36
N GLU A 25 -7.16 -7.95 1.70
CA GLU A 25 -6.31 -6.87 1.16
C GLU A 25 -4.85 -7.06 1.56
N ALA A 26 -4.59 -7.39 2.83
CA ALA A 26 -3.23 -7.64 3.30
C ALA A 26 -2.63 -8.89 2.61
N LEU A 27 -3.45 -9.90 2.35
CA LEU A 27 -3.04 -11.10 1.61
C LEU A 27 -2.77 -10.79 0.12
N ALA A 28 -3.65 -10.02 -0.52
CA ALA A 28 -3.52 -9.58 -1.91
C ALA A 28 -2.26 -8.73 -2.13
N LEU A 29 -2.00 -7.76 -1.25
CA LEU A 29 -0.79 -6.93 -1.29
C LEU A 29 0.48 -7.79 -1.17
N ARG A 30 0.46 -8.77 -0.26
CA ARG A 30 1.59 -9.68 -0.06
C ARG A 30 1.80 -10.59 -1.25
N HIS A 31 0.73 -11.13 -1.83
CA HIS A 31 0.78 -11.89 -3.07
C HIS A 31 1.42 -11.05 -4.17
N CYS A 32 0.95 -9.82 -4.35
CA CYS A 32 1.41 -8.96 -5.44
C CYS A 32 2.91 -8.64 -5.35
N THR A 33 3.37 -8.15 -4.19
CA THR A 33 4.80 -7.87 -3.94
C THR A 33 5.68 -9.11 -4.08
N SER A 34 5.18 -10.28 -3.71
CA SER A 34 5.86 -11.56 -3.89
C SER A 34 5.95 -11.97 -5.36
N SER A 35 4.87 -11.82 -6.11
CA SER A 35 4.80 -12.11 -7.55
C SER A 35 5.73 -11.20 -8.34
N GLU A 36 5.79 -9.91 -8.03
CA GLU A 36 6.74 -8.98 -8.63
C GLU A 36 8.19 -9.40 -8.37
N LYS A 37 8.51 -9.78 -7.13
CA LYS A 37 9.85 -10.25 -6.78
C LYS A 37 10.22 -11.51 -7.57
N LEU A 38 9.32 -12.47 -7.68
CA LEU A 38 9.52 -13.69 -8.47
C LEU A 38 9.65 -13.41 -9.97
N ALA A 39 8.98 -12.37 -10.48
CA ALA A 39 9.10 -11.96 -11.87
C ALA A 39 10.53 -11.48 -12.21
N THR A 40 11.25 -10.88 -11.26
CA THR A 40 12.65 -10.44 -11.44
C THR A 40 13.69 -11.57 -11.39
N MET A 41 13.30 -12.77 -10.95
CA MET A 41 14.21 -13.91 -10.80
C MET A 41 14.39 -14.66 -12.12
N THR A 42 15.47 -15.44 -12.22
CA THR A 42 15.64 -16.40 -13.32
C THR A 42 14.56 -17.48 -13.26
N GLU A 43 14.20 -18.08 -14.39
CA GLU A 43 13.13 -19.09 -14.44
C GLU A 43 13.41 -20.27 -13.50
N GLY A 44 14.66 -20.77 -13.48
CA GLY A 44 15.05 -21.88 -12.62
C GLY A 44 15.04 -21.55 -11.12
N ASP A 45 15.21 -20.28 -10.74
CA ASP A 45 15.05 -19.87 -9.34
C ASP A 45 13.58 -19.64 -9.00
N ARG A 46 12.79 -19.08 -9.92
CA ARG A 46 11.34 -18.88 -9.76
C ARG A 46 10.63 -20.21 -9.49
N GLU A 47 10.92 -21.24 -10.27
CA GLU A 47 10.31 -22.58 -10.08
C GLU A 47 10.61 -23.16 -8.69
N LYS A 48 11.82 -22.96 -8.18
CA LYS A 48 12.22 -23.42 -6.84
C LYS A 48 11.58 -22.59 -5.73
N MET A 49 11.47 -21.28 -5.93
CA MET A 49 10.97 -20.36 -4.91
C MET A 49 9.45 -20.36 -4.81
N THR A 50 8.72 -20.52 -5.91
CA THR A 50 7.25 -20.50 -5.93
C THR A 50 6.59 -21.39 -4.85
N PRO A 51 6.93 -22.69 -4.71
CA PRO A 51 6.34 -23.53 -3.66
C PRO A 51 6.72 -23.06 -2.25
N ILE A 52 7.91 -22.49 -2.07
CA ILE A 52 8.34 -21.92 -0.79
C ILE A 52 7.46 -20.71 -0.45
N TYR A 53 7.23 -19.80 -1.41
CA TYR A 53 6.39 -18.63 -1.21
C TYR A 53 4.93 -19.00 -0.91
N LEU A 54 4.38 -20.02 -1.57
CA LEU A 54 3.05 -20.56 -1.25
C LEU A 54 3.02 -21.14 0.18
N SER A 55 3.99 -21.99 0.54
CA SER A 55 4.05 -22.60 1.89
C SER A 55 4.21 -21.58 3.02
N LYS A 56 4.82 -20.43 2.74
CA LYS A 56 5.00 -19.32 3.69
C LYS A 56 3.80 -18.36 3.72
N GLY A 57 2.79 -18.57 2.88
CA GLY A 57 1.65 -17.67 2.75
C GLY A 57 2.05 -16.29 2.22
N TRP A 58 3.10 -16.23 1.41
CA TRP A 58 3.55 -15.03 0.68
C TRP A 58 2.88 -14.94 -0.68
N LEU A 59 2.66 -16.09 -1.32
CA LEU A 59 1.70 -16.25 -2.39
C LEU A 59 0.41 -16.86 -1.84
N THR A 60 -0.67 -16.67 -2.59
CA THR A 60 -1.99 -17.22 -2.28
C THR A 60 -2.68 -17.65 -3.56
N ASP A 61 -3.47 -18.71 -3.47
CA ASP A 61 -4.43 -19.14 -4.49
C ASP A 61 -5.88 -18.83 -4.07
N GLU A 62 -6.06 -18.11 -2.95
CA GLU A 62 -7.36 -17.70 -2.44
C GLU A 62 -8.04 -16.73 -3.40
N LYS A 63 -9.20 -17.14 -3.91
CA LYS A 63 -9.92 -16.41 -4.95
C LYS A 63 -10.31 -15.00 -4.51
N ASP A 64 -10.78 -14.83 -3.28
CA ASP A 64 -11.25 -13.54 -2.78
C ASP A 64 -10.12 -12.49 -2.78
N ALA A 65 -8.91 -12.88 -2.38
CA ALA A 65 -7.74 -12.01 -2.42
C ALA A 65 -7.26 -11.74 -3.86
N LEU A 66 -7.34 -12.72 -4.76
CA LEU A 66 -6.97 -12.55 -6.16
C LEU A 66 -7.97 -11.68 -6.93
N ASP A 67 -9.27 -11.77 -6.60
CA ASP A 67 -10.33 -10.97 -7.20
C ASP A 67 -10.15 -9.47 -6.89
N LEU A 68 -9.51 -9.11 -5.77
CA LEU A 68 -9.13 -7.73 -5.45
C LEU A 68 -8.07 -7.15 -6.43
N LEU A 69 -7.29 -8.01 -7.08
CA LEU A 69 -6.21 -7.63 -7.99
C LEU A 69 -6.63 -7.64 -9.47
N LYS A 70 -7.86 -8.06 -9.80
CA LYS A 70 -8.33 -8.27 -11.18
C LYS A 70 -8.25 -7.03 -12.07
N ASP A 71 -8.42 -5.85 -11.48
CA ASP A 71 -8.41 -4.55 -12.17
C ASP A 71 -7.01 -3.91 -12.19
N GLY A 72 -5.98 -4.65 -11.76
CA GLY A 72 -4.60 -4.22 -11.68
C GLY A 72 -4.20 -3.62 -10.34
N ILE A 73 -2.89 -3.62 -10.08
CA ILE A 73 -2.30 -3.20 -8.80
C ILE A 73 -2.58 -1.73 -8.45
N ASP A 74 -2.53 -0.84 -9.44
CA ASP A 74 -2.78 0.58 -9.24
C ASP A 74 -4.23 0.84 -8.78
N ARG A 75 -5.19 0.10 -9.37
CA ARG A 75 -6.60 0.22 -8.98
C ARG A 75 -6.84 -0.41 -7.61
N PHE A 76 -6.20 -1.54 -7.32
CA PHE A 76 -6.21 -2.14 -5.99
C PHE A 76 -5.72 -1.14 -4.92
N TYR A 77 -4.58 -0.48 -5.15
CA TYR A 77 -4.02 0.53 -4.26
C TYR A 77 -4.99 1.69 -4.00
N GLN A 78 -5.62 2.23 -5.05
CA GLN A 78 -6.63 3.27 -4.91
C GLN A 78 -7.83 2.79 -4.08
N ASN A 79 -8.41 1.65 -4.43
CA ASN A 79 -9.59 1.10 -3.76
C ASN A 79 -9.35 0.88 -2.26
N VAL A 80 -8.20 0.29 -1.89
CA VAL A 80 -7.84 0.04 -0.49
C VAL A 80 -7.69 1.36 0.27
N ALA A 81 -6.99 2.33 -0.32
CA ALA A 81 -6.72 3.59 0.34
C ALA A 81 -8.00 4.45 0.49
N GLU A 82 -8.88 4.44 -0.51
CA GLU A 82 -10.22 5.06 -0.45
C GLU A 82 -11.10 4.40 0.61
N ARG A 83 -11.11 3.05 0.68
CA ARG A 83 -11.85 2.32 1.72
C ARG A 83 -11.33 2.67 3.11
N ILE A 84 -10.01 2.63 3.33
CA ILE A 84 -9.40 2.99 4.63
C ILE A 84 -9.79 4.42 5.02
N MET A 85 -9.76 5.37 4.09
CA MET A 85 -10.21 6.74 4.34
C MET A 85 -11.69 6.84 4.67
N ALA A 86 -12.56 6.07 4.00
CA ALA A 86 -13.99 6.09 4.23
C ALA A 86 -14.39 5.45 5.57
N GLU A 87 -13.77 4.33 5.94
CA GLU A 87 -14.14 3.53 7.11
C GLU A 87 -13.37 3.89 8.38
N HIS A 88 -12.18 4.51 8.23
CA HIS A 88 -11.26 4.81 9.33
C HIS A 88 -10.73 6.25 9.28
N ALA A 89 -11.57 7.19 8.81
CA ALA A 89 -11.24 8.62 8.76
C ALA A 89 -10.76 9.19 10.11
N ASP A 90 -11.22 8.63 11.22
CA ASP A 90 -10.83 9.01 12.58
C ASP A 90 -9.39 8.61 12.93
N LYS A 91 -8.85 7.59 12.26
CA LYS A 91 -7.50 7.05 12.49
C LYS A 91 -6.49 7.55 11.47
N VAL A 92 -6.94 7.90 10.28
CA VAL A 92 -6.08 8.29 9.16
C VAL A 92 -5.90 9.80 9.17
N PHE A 93 -4.66 10.26 9.27
CA PHE A 93 -4.34 11.67 9.21
C PHE A 93 -3.20 11.94 8.22
N MET A 94 -3.39 12.95 7.38
CA MET A 94 -2.40 13.41 6.43
C MET A 94 -1.54 14.48 7.11
N ASN A 95 -0.38 14.09 7.64
CA ASN A 95 0.54 15.05 8.23
C ASN A 95 1.07 16.00 7.16
N LYS A 96 0.54 17.22 7.09
CA LYS A 96 0.93 18.25 6.13
C LYS A 96 1.74 19.34 6.80
N CYS A 97 2.75 19.84 6.11
CA CYS A 97 3.57 20.94 6.60
C CYS A 97 2.69 22.20 6.78
N PRO A 98 2.68 22.84 7.96
CA PRO A 98 1.85 24.02 8.20
C PRO A 98 2.33 25.25 7.40
N LYS A 99 3.60 25.26 6.97
CA LYS A 99 4.18 26.38 6.20
C LYS A 99 3.92 26.26 4.68
N CYS A 100 4.02 25.07 4.11
CA CYS A 100 3.96 24.89 2.65
C CYS A 100 2.85 23.95 2.17
N GLY A 101 2.05 23.38 3.07
CA GLY A 101 0.91 22.53 2.75
C GLY A 101 1.24 21.13 2.20
N ARG A 102 2.50 20.85 1.87
CA ARG A 102 2.93 19.55 1.33
C ARG A 102 2.86 18.44 2.37
N LEU A 103 2.59 17.22 1.90
CA LEU A 103 2.59 16.03 2.73
C LEU A 103 3.98 15.79 3.31
N ALA A 104 4.04 15.48 4.60
CA ALA A 104 5.28 15.13 5.27
C ALA A 104 5.63 13.67 4.98
N ARG A 105 6.92 13.32 5.04
CA ARG A 105 7.40 11.97 4.69
C ARG A 105 6.76 10.85 5.51
N THR A 106 6.41 11.12 6.77
CA THR A 106 5.81 10.15 7.70
C THR A 106 4.73 10.83 8.56
N PRO A 107 3.80 10.08 9.16
CA PRO A 107 2.82 10.63 10.10
C PRO A 107 3.44 11.25 11.35
N LYS A 108 4.65 10.82 11.73
CA LYS A 108 5.36 11.30 12.92
C LYS A 108 6.39 12.39 12.62
N ALA A 109 6.52 12.82 11.37
CA ALA A 109 7.48 13.83 10.98
C ALA A 109 7.18 15.18 11.65
N ARG A 110 8.24 15.82 12.15
CA ARG A 110 8.23 17.15 12.79
C ARG A 110 9.04 18.19 12.01
N GLN A 111 9.53 17.83 10.83
CA GLN A 111 10.27 18.71 9.94
C GLN A 111 9.87 18.44 8.49
N CYS A 112 9.70 19.51 7.71
CA CYS A 112 9.32 19.42 6.31
C CYS A 112 10.52 19.02 5.46
N GLY A 113 10.45 17.87 4.80
CA GLY A 113 11.46 17.44 3.82
C GLY A 113 11.55 18.31 2.57
N HIS A 114 10.63 19.28 2.38
CA HIS A 114 10.61 20.15 1.21
C HIS A 114 11.01 21.61 1.47
N CYS A 115 10.64 22.18 2.62
CA CYS A 115 10.92 23.58 2.93
C CYS A 115 11.68 23.78 4.24
N GLY A 116 12.08 22.69 4.91
CA GLY A 116 12.85 22.71 6.16
C GLY A 116 12.10 23.24 7.38
N ASN A 117 10.81 23.59 7.26
CA ASN A 117 10.04 24.08 8.41
C ASN A 117 9.91 22.99 9.47
N GLU A 118 10.18 23.33 10.72
CA GLU A 118 9.96 22.45 11.87
C GLU A 118 8.64 22.80 12.56
N TRP A 119 7.94 21.79 13.04
CA TRP A 119 6.75 21.93 13.89
C TRP A 119 6.83 20.95 15.05
N ARG A 120 6.27 21.35 16.20
CA ARG A 120 6.28 20.54 17.42
C ARG A 120 5.06 19.65 17.50
#